data_AF-A0AAN8J3K0-F1
#
_entry.id   AF-A0AAN8J3K0-F1
#
_cell.length_a   1.000
_cell.length_b   1.000
_cell.length_c   1.000
_cell.angle_alpha   90.00
_cell.angle_beta   90.00
_cell.angle_gamma   90.00
#
_symmetry.space_group_name_H-M   'P 1'
#
loop_
_entity.id
_entity.type
_entity.pdbx_description
1 polymer ?
#
loop_
_entity_poly.entity_id
_entity_poly.type
_entity_poly.pdbx_seq_one_letter_code
_entity_poly.pdbx_strand_id
1 'polypeptide(L)'
;MSHNFWEHFITQGRVNLSEYNRKNKAKVKLIRCQTIKVTDHENLSLYLRRKIRDECVKLKVVPPEITVKNSMIWIKLRRTQEVKKFKSTELAVKLGMDYSDWNCTPIRELLSKNEIKNLEEGTWKWGCCKLEDLLTPAIMEKGRSDGAKDVNGSSSNSRKREHDYKENSHYKKSRKEPHEMNRRSN
;
A
#
# COMPACT_ATOMS: atom_id res chain seq x y z
N MET A 1 -25.42 6.48 21.07
CA MET A 1 -24.79 5.56 22.07
C MET A 1 -23.60 6.28 22.70
N SER A 2 -23.45 6.24 24.02
CA SER A 2 -22.37 6.95 24.74
C SER A 2 -21.08 6.12 24.83
N HIS A 3 -19.94 6.78 25.01
CA HIS A 3 -18.65 6.11 25.22
C HIS A 3 -18.67 5.18 26.45
N ASN A 4 -19.34 5.60 27.52
CA ASN A 4 -19.44 4.81 28.77
C ASN A 4 -20.14 3.46 28.56
N PHE A 5 -21.12 3.41 27.67
CA PHE A 5 -21.79 2.15 27.31
C PHE A 5 -20.79 1.16 26.69
N TRP A 6 -19.95 1.60 25.75
CA TRP A 6 -18.98 0.73 25.10
C TRP A 6 -17.88 0.25 26.03
N GLU A 7 -17.41 1.09 26.97
CA GLU A 7 -16.44 0.64 27.98
C GLU A 7 -17.03 -0.44 28.87
N HIS A 8 -18.23 -0.22 29.39
CA HIS A 8 -18.93 -1.20 30.21
C HIS A 8 -19.15 -2.51 29.43
N PHE A 9 -19.65 -2.41 28.19
CA PHE A 9 -19.91 -3.57 27.33
C PHE A 9 -18.66 -4.37 27.01
N ILE A 10 -17.53 -3.72 26.69
CA ILE A 10 -16.26 -4.42 26.40
C ILE A 10 -15.70 -5.07 27.66
N THR A 11 -15.77 -4.38 28.80
CA THR A 11 -15.22 -4.87 30.07
C THR A 11 -16.00 -6.07 30.58
N GLN A 12 -17.32 -5.93 30.72
CA GLN A 12 -18.19 -7.01 31.18
C GLN A 12 -18.32 -8.13 30.14
N GLY A 13 -18.35 -7.79 28.85
CA GLY A 13 -18.40 -8.78 27.77
C GLY A 13 -17.18 -9.70 27.75
N ARG A 14 -15.98 -9.20 28.07
CA ARG A 14 -14.77 -10.03 28.19
C ARG A 14 -14.84 -11.00 29.37
N VAL A 15 -15.34 -10.54 30.52
CA VAL A 15 -15.50 -11.39 31.71
C VAL A 15 -16.49 -12.51 31.41
N ASN A 16 -17.67 -12.18 30.90
CA ASN A 16 -18.71 -13.15 30.57
C ASN A 16 -18.25 -14.17 29.52
N LEU A 17 -17.48 -13.72 28.51
CA LEU A 17 -16.93 -14.61 27.48
C LEU A 17 -15.89 -15.58 28.06
N SER A 18 -15.05 -15.11 28.99
CA SER A 18 -14.07 -15.95 29.70
C SER A 18 -14.76 -17.02 30.53
N GLU A 19 -15.80 -16.64 31.29
CA GLU A 19 -16.59 -17.57 32.09
C GLU A 19 -17.32 -18.60 31.24
N TYR A 20 -17.91 -18.16 30.12
CA TYR A 20 -18.55 -19.05 29.16
C TYR A 20 -17.55 -20.06 28.57
N ASN A 21 -16.37 -19.60 28.15
CA ASN A 21 -15.31 -20.45 27.63
C ASN A 21 -14.85 -21.49 28.67
N ARG A 22 -14.70 -21.07 29.93
CA ARG A 22 -14.34 -21.95 31.05
C ARG A 22 -15.42 -23.01 31.30
N LYS A 23 -16.70 -22.60 31.35
CA LYS A 23 -17.83 -23.49 31.63
C LYS A 23 -18.07 -24.52 30.52
N ASN A 24 -17.95 -24.08 29.26
CA ASN A 24 -18.30 -24.90 28.09
C ASN A 24 -17.09 -25.55 27.41
N LYS A 25 -15.88 -25.44 28.01
CA LYS A 25 -14.61 -25.87 27.39
C LYS A 25 -14.44 -25.34 25.96
N ALA A 26 -14.91 -24.12 25.71
CA ALA A 26 -14.86 -23.46 24.42
C ALA A 26 -13.71 -22.45 24.38
N LYS A 27 -13.34 -22.01 23.18
CA LYS A 27 -12.29 -21.00 22.96
C LYS A 27 -12.78 -19.88 22.05
N VAL A 28 -13.97 -19.36 22.37
CA VAL A 28 -14.58 -18.25 21.64
C VAL A 28 -13.76 -16.99 21.90
N LYS A 29 -13.32 -16.33 20.83
CA LYS A 29 -12.56 -15.07 20.91
C LYS A 29 -13.34 -13.97 20.21
N LEU A 30 -13.49 -12.84 20.88
CA LEU A 30 -14.02 -11.64 20.26
C LEU A 30 -12.93 -11.01 19.38
N ILE A 31 -13.06 -11.13 18.06
CA ILE A 31 -12.18 -10.45 17.10
C ILE A 31 -12.88 -9.14 16.73
N ARG A 32 -12.22 -7.99 16.93
CA ARG A 32 -12.72 -6.72 16.38
C ARG A 32 -12.63 -6.80 14.85
N CYS A 33 -13.76 -6.91 14.16
CA CYS A 33 -13.82 -7.11 12.71
C CYS A 33 -13.20 -5.99 11.85
N GLN A 34 -12.72 -4.89 12.44
CA GLN A 34 -12.04 -3.83 11.68
C GLN A 34 -10.61 -4.22 11.25
N THR A 35 -10.00 -5.24 11.87
CA THR A 35 -8.67 -5.74 11.44
C THR A 35 -8.72 -6.71 10.27
N ILE A 36 -9.84 -7.40 10.04
CA ILE A 36 -9.95 -8.40 8.95
C ILE A 36 -9.67 -7.73 7.60
N LYS A 37 -10.26 -6.55 7.36
CA LYS A 37 -10.01 -5.80 6.13
C LYS A 37 -8.56 -5.35 5.97
N VAL A 38 -7.92 -4.90 7.05
CA VAL A 38 -6.51 -4.46 7.00
C VAL A 38 -5.58 -5.62 6.69
N THR A 39 -5.78 -6.77 7.34
CA THR A 39 -5.02 -7.99 7.08
C THR A 39 -5.29 -8.51 5.66
N ASP A 40 -6.53 -8.43 5.16
CA ASP A 40 -6.87 -8.86 3.82
C ASP A 40 -6.27 -7.95 2.73
N HIS A 41 -6.09 -6.65 2.98
CA HIS A 41 -5.35 -5.77 2.07
C HIS A 41 -3.88 -6.17 1.93
N GLU A 42 -3.24 -6.60 3.03
CA GLU A 42 -1.87 -7.10 3.03
C GLU A 42 -1.80 -8.46 2.35
N ASN A 43 -2.73 -9.37 2.66
CA ASN A 43 -2.84 -10.67 2.01
C ASN A 43 -3.04 -10.52 0.50
N LEU A 44 -3.87 -9.58 0.05
CA LEU A 44 -4.09 -9.28 -1.36
C LEU A 44 -2.79 -8.83 -2.03
N SER A 45 -1.97 -8.01 -1.36
CA SER A 45 -0.68 -7.59 -1.92
C SER A 45 0.33 -8.73 -2.08
N LEU A 46 0.36 -9.67 -1.13
CA LEU A 46 1.20 -10.86 -1.21
C LEU A 46 0.71 -11.83 -2.28
N TYR A 47 -0.61 -11.99 -2.39
CA TYR A 47 -1.26 -12.80 -3.41
C TYR A 47 -0.97 -12.25 -4.82
N LEU A 48 -1.16 -10.94 -5.05
CA LEU A 48 -0.85 -10.30 -6.33
C LEU A 48 0.63 -10.44 -6.70
N ARG A 49 1.55 -10.30 -5.73
CA ARG A 49 2.98 -10.53 -5.96
C ARG A 49 3.25 -11.93 -6.49
N ARG A 50 2.62 -12.96 -5.93
CA ARG A 50 2.75 -14.35 -6.39
C ARG A 50 2.16 -14.48 -7.80
N LYS A 51 0.92 -14.01 -7.99
CA LYS A 51 0.20 -14.12 -9.25
C LYS A 51 0.91 -13.43 -10.42
N ILE A 52 1.43 -12.23 -10.20
CA ILE A 52 2.23 -11.50 -11.20
C ILE A 52 3.48 -12.30 -11.59
N ARG A 53 4.18 -12.93 -10.62
CA ARG A 53 5.35 -13.76 -10.92
C ARG A 53 4.97 -14.98 -11.73
N ASP A 54 3.90 -15.67 -11.35
CA ASP A 54 3.42 -16.85 -12.05
C ASP A 54 3.04 -16.50 -13.49
N GLU A 55 2.38 -15.36 -13.69
CA GLU A 55 2.01 -14.88 -15.02
C GLU A 55 3.25 -14.48 -15.84
N CYS A 56 4.26 -13.85 -15.24
CA CYS A 56 5.53 -13.58 -15.91
C CYS A 56 6.21 -14.88 -16.38
N VAL A 57 6.18 -15.93 -15.56
CA VAL A 57 6.74 -17.25 -15.90
C VAL A 57 5.98 -17.87 -17.08
N LYS A 58 4.65 -17.81 -17.09
CA LYS A 58 3.82 -18.28 -18.22
C LYS A 58 4.13 -17.53 -19.51
N LEU A 59 4.28 -16.21 -19.42
CA LEU A 59 4.60 -15.33 -20.55
C LEU A 59 6.08 -15.38 -20.97
N LYS A 60 6.91 -16.17 -20.27
CA LYS A 60 8.38 -16.26 -20.47
C LYS A 60 9.09 -14.91 -20.39
N VAL A 61 8.55 -13.99 -19.59
CA VAL A 61 9.15 -12.67 -19.32
C VAL A 61 9.93 -12.73 -18.01
N VAL A 62 11.06 -12.01 -17.95
CA VAL A 62 11.86 -11.93 -16.72
C VAL A 62 11.03 -11.22 -15.64
N PRO A 63 10.77 -11.86 -14.49
CA PRO A 63 9.93 -11.28 -13.46
C PRO A 63 10.58 -10.04 -12.84
N PRO A 64 9.81 -8.96 -12.60
CA PRO A 64 10.33 -7.76 -11.95
C PRO A 64 10.62 -8.00 -10.47
N GLU A 65 11.37 -7.09 -9.87
CA GLU A 65 11.54 -7.07 -8.42
C GLU A 65 10.30 -6.43 -7.79
N ILE A 66 9.53 -7.23 -7.05
CA ILE A 66 8.29 -6.79 -6.40
C ILE A 66 8.50 -6.78 -4.89
N THR A 67 8.29 -5.61 -4.29
CA THR A 67 8.33 -5.37 -2.85
C THR A 67 6.94 -4.97 -2.35
N VAL A 68 6.58 -5.46 -1.18
CA VAL A 68 5.28 -5.22 -0.56
C VAL A 68 5.49 -4.56 0.79
N LYS A 69 4.80 -3.45 1.05
CA LYS A 69 4.83 -2.75 2.34
C LYS A 69 3.49 -2.07 2.59
N ASN A 70 2.86 -2.32 3.74
CA ASN A 70 1.60 -1.69 4.16
C ASN A 70 0.51 -1.71 3.08
N SER A 71 0.26 -2.87 2.46
CA SER A 71 -0.71 -3.01 1.35
C SER A 71 -0.43 -2.17 0.11
N MET A 72 0.81 -1.70 -0.05
CA MET A 72 1.32 -1.14 -1.30
C MET A 72 2.27 -2.11 -1.98
N ILE A 73 2.17 -2.17 -3.30
CA ILE A 73 2.99 -3.00 -4.17
C ILE A 73 3.91 -2.08 -4.96
N TRP A 74 5.20 -2.31 -4.81
CA TRP A 74 6.27 -1.56 -5.44
C TRP A 74 6.91 -2.48 -6.47
N ILE A 75 6.76 -2.14 -7.74
CA ILE A 75 7.27 -2.93 -8.85
C ILE A 75 8.45 -2.18 -9.43
N LYS A 76 9.64 -2.75 -9.25
CA LYS A 76 10.90 -2.20 -9.73
C LYS A 76 11.28 -2.89 -11.03
N LEU A 77 11.37 -2.10 -12.09
CA LEU A 77 11.76 -2.56 -13.42
C LEU A 77 13.27 -2.76 -13.49
N ARG A 78 13.71 -3.97 -13.89
CA ARG A 78 15.16 -4.28 -13.94
C ARG A 78 15.93 -3.38 -14.92
N ARG A 79 15.32 -3.06 -16.07
CA ARG A 79 15.99 -2.32 -17.15
C ARG A 79 16.18 -0.83 -16.85
N THR A 80 15.16 -0.17 -16.31
CA THR A 80 15.18 1.28 -16.06
C THR A 80 15.39 1.66 -14.59
N GLN A 81 15.37 0.68 -13.67
CA GLN A 81 15.34 0.89 -12.23
C GLN A 81 14.16 1.75 -11.73
N GLU A 82 13.18 2.01 -12.60
CA GLU A 82 11.96 2.75 -12.26
C GLU A 82 11.11 1.93 -11.28
N VAL A 83 10.55 2.60 -10.27
CA VAL A 83 9.70 1.99 -9.25
C VAL A 83 8.27 2.52 -9.40
N LYS A 84 7.38 1.67 -9.92
CA LYS A 84 5.94 1.96 -9.97
C LYS A 84 5.28 1.50 -8.67
N LYS A 85 4.44 2.35 -8.07
CA LYS A 85 3.78 2.09 -6.79
C LYS A 85 2.28 2.05 -6.97
N PHE A 86 1.64 1.02 -6.44
CA PHE A 86 0.19 0.84 -6.52
C PHE A 86 -0.36 0.38 -5.18
N LYS A 87 -1.62 0.72 -4.91
CA LYS A 87 -2.41 0.01 -3.88
C LYS A 87 -2.77 -1.39 -4.38
N SER A 88 -2.89 -2.36 -3.48
CA SER A 88 -3.28 -3.74 -3.85
C SER A 88 -4.60 -3.78 -4.61
N THR A 89 -5.60 -3.06 -4.12
CA THR A 89 -6.96 -3.02 -4.69
C THR A 89 -6.98 -2.37 -6.07
N GLU A 90 -6.30 -1.24 -6.21
CA GLU A 90 -6.11 -0.55 -7.50
C GLU A 90 -5.42 -1.46 -8.52
N LEU A 91 -4.31 -2.11 -8.13
CA LEU A 91 -3.57 -2.97 -9.04
C LEU A 91 -4.40 -4.20 -9.45
N ALA A 92 -5.15 -4.78 -8.52
CA ALA A 92 -6.03 -5.90 -8.81
C ALA A 92 -7.08 -5.54 -9.87
N VAL A 93 -7.73 -4.39 -9.71
CA VAL A 93 -8.71 -3.86 -10.68
C VAL A 93 -8.07 -3.63 -12.03
N LYS A 94 -6.93 -2.92 -12.07
CA LYS A 94 -6.24 -2.54 -13.31
C LYS A 94 -5.76 -3.74 -14.12
N LEU A 95 -5.19 -4.75 -13.45
CA LEU A 95 -4.72 -5.96 -14.12
C LEU A 95 -5.87 -6.86 -14.57
N GLY A 96 -6.98 -6.86 -13.82
CA GLY A 96 -8.19 -7.62 -14.17
C GLY A 96 -7.95 -9.12 -14.44
N MET A 97 -6.96 -9.71 -13.78
CA MET A 97 -6.68 -11.15 -13.88
C MET A 97 -7.85 -11.97 -13.31
N ASP A 98 -7.89 -13.27 -13.63
CA ASP A 98 -8.78 -14.18 -12.93
C ASP A 98 -8.36 -14.28 -11.45
N TYR A 99 -9.29 -14.06 -10.51
CA TYR A 99 -9.05 -14.13 -9.07
C TYR A 99 -9.91 -15.22 -8.41
N SER A 100 -10.35 -16.23 -9.17
CA SER A 100 -11.18 -17.34 -8.68
C SER A 100 -10.56 -18.14 -7.51
N ASP A 101 -9.25 -18.18 -7.42
CA ASP A 101 -8.45 -18.82 -6.36
C ASP A 101 -8.25 -17.93 -5.10
N TRP A 102 -8.78 -16.71 -5.09
CA TRP A 102 -8.74 -15.82 -3.94
C TRP A 102 -9.84 -16.16 -2.93
N ASN A 103 -9.44 -16.63 -1.75
CA ASN A 103 -10.35 -17.16 -0.72
C ASN A 103 -10.65 -16.20 0.45
N CYS A 104 -10.22 -14.93 0.39
CA CYS A 104 -10.50 -13.96 1.45
C CYS A 104 -11.62 -12.98 1.04
N THR A 105 -11.73 -11.84 1.72
CA THR A 105 -12.74 -10.82 1.40
C THR A 105 -12.72 -10.48 -0.10
N PRO A 106 -13.87 -10.46 -0.80
CA PRO A 106 -13.93 -10.13 -2.21
C PRO A 106 -13.23 -8.78 -2.51
N ILE A 107 -12.47 -8.72 -3.60
CA ILE A 107 -11.68 -7.52 -3.94
C ILE A 107 -12.56 -6.26 -4.00
N ARG A 108 -13.81 -6.39 -4.47
CA ARG A 108 -14.79 -5.29 -4.50
C ARG A 108 -15.12 -4.73 -3.12
N GLU A 109 -15.16 -5.57 -2.07
CA GLU A 109 -15.43 -5.16 -0.69
C GLU A 109 -14.20 -4.59 0.04
N LEU A 110 -13.01 -4.83 -0.51
CA LEU A 110 -11.76 -4.21 -0.09
C LEU A 110 -11.58 -2.82 -0.69
N LEU A 111 -12.29 -2.47 -1.77
CA LEU A 111 -12.21 -1.11 -2.34
C LEU A 111 -12.72 -0.07 -1.33
N SER A 112 -11.98 1.04 -1.25
CA SER A 112 -12.46 2.23 -0.54
C SER A 112 -13.61 2.89 -1.30
N LYS A 113 -14.42 3.69 -0.60
CA LYS A 113 -15.58 4.38 -1.19
C LYS A 113 -15.22 5.19 -2.44
N ASN A 114 -14.04 5.82 -2.45
CA ASN A 114 -13.56 6.60 -3.60
C ASN A 114 -13.19 5.70 -4.79
N GLU A 115 -12.63 4.53 -4.53
CA GLU A 115 -12.26 3.57 -5.59
C GLU A 115 -13.49 2.91 -6.20
N ILE A 116 -14.52 2.63 -5.39
CA ILE A 116 -15.82 2.16 -5.87
C ILE A 116 -16.45 3.22 -6.78
N LYS A 117 -16.46 4.48 -6.34
CA LYS A 117 -16.97 5.60 -7.14
C LYS A 117 -16.22 5.73 -8.48
N ASN A 118 -14.89 5.65 -8.46
CA ASN A 118 -14.08 5.68 -9.68
C ASN A 118 -14.40 4.52 -10.65
N LEU A 119 -14.76 3.35 -10.12
CA LEU A 119 -15.15 2.18 -10.91
C LEU A 119 -16.55 2.36 -11.51
N GLU A 120 -17.49 2.92 -10.74
CA GLU A 120 -18.86 3.21 -11.19
C GLU A 120 -18.91 4.34 -12.22
N GLU A 121 -18.08 5.37 -12.05
CA GLU A 121 -17.93 6.48 -12.99
C GLU A 121 -17.11 6.11 -14.24
N GLY A 122 -16.55 4.89 -14.29
CA GLY A 122 -15.79 4.39 -15.44
C GLY A 122 -14.38 4.99 -15.59
N THR A 123 -13.94 5.79 -14.62
CA THR A 123 -12.55 6.29 -14.54
C THR A 123 -11.57 5.13 -14.37
N TRP A 124 -11.96 4.12 -13.57
CA TRP A 124 -11.27 2.84 -13.48
C TRP A 124 -12.06 1.78 -14.23
N LYS A 125 -11.37 0.99 -15.05
CA LYS A 125 -11.95 -0.13 -15.77
C LYS A 125 -11.22 -1.40 -15.39
N TRP A 126 -11.97 -2.48 -15.20
CA TRP A 126 -11.40 -3.78 -14.89
C TRP A 126 -10.55 -4.27 -16.06
N GLY A 127 -9.31 -4.67 -15.79
CA GLY A 127 -8.38 -5.15 -16.83
C GLY A 127 -7.92 -4.09 -17.82
N CYS A 128 -7.93 -2.81 -17.44
CA CYS A 128 -7.51 -1.72 -18.32
C CYS A 128 -6.00 -1.69 -18.60
N CYS A 129 -5.19 -2.42 -17.83
CA CYS A 129 -3.75 -2.46 -17.98
C CYS A 129 -3.30 -3.92 -18.09
N LYS A 130 -2.62 -4.26 -19.18
CA LYS A 130 -1.99 -5.56 -19.32
C LYS A 130 -0.70 -5.59 -18.50
N LEU A 131 -0.30 -6.79 -18.07
CA LEU A 131 0.90 -6.95 -17.28
C LEU A 131 2.14 -6.50 -18.06
N GLU A 132 2.19 -6.77 -19.37
CA GLU A 132 3.28 -6.39 -20.27
C GLU A 132 3.49 -4.87 -20.31
N ASP A 133 2.40 -4.10 -20.36
CA ASP A 133 2.46 -2.63 -20.38
C ASP A 133 3.01 -2.08 -19.06
N LEU A 134 2.73 -2.76 -17.95
CA LEU A 134 3.25 -2.40 -16.65
C LEU A 134 4.75 -2.69 -16.53
N LEU A 135 5.22 -3.76 -17.17
CA LEU A 135 6.62 -4.20 -17.22
C LEU A 135 7.47 -3.48 -18.27
N THR A 136 6.83 -2.87 -19.27
CA THR A 136 7.52 -2.09 -20.29
C THR A 136 7.82 -0.70 -19.74
N PRO A 137 9.04 -0.18 -19.92
CA PRO A 137 9.31 1.21 -19.59
C PRO A 137 8.39 2.09 -20.45
N ALA A 138 7.79 3.12 -19.83
CA ALA A 138 7.08 4.12 -20.61
C ALA A 138 8.12 4.80 -21.51
N ILE A 139 8.17 4.42 -22.78
CA ILE A 139 8.88 5.21 -23.79
C ILE A 139 8.08 6.50 -23.84
N MET A 140 8.59 7.55 -23.22
CA MET A 140 8.06 8.90 -23.43
C MET A 140 8.13 9.15 -24.93
N GLU A 141 7.00 9.10 -25.63
CA GLU A 141 6.88 9.72 -26.95
C GLU A 141 7.02 11.23 -26.77
N LYS A 142 8.27 11.68 -26.73
CA LYS A 142 8.63 13.07 -26.93
C LYS A 142 9.08 13.18 -28.39
N GLY A 143 8.14 13.40 -29.30
CA GLY A 143 8.49 13.54 -30.72
C GLY A 143 7.34 13.56 -31.71
N ARG A 144 6.54 14.63 -31.72
CA ARG A 144 6.13 15.21 -33.01
C ARG A 144 6.14 16.73 -32.91
N SER A 145 7.23 17.26 -33.45
CA SER A 145 7.40 18.63 -33.91
C SER A 145 6.51 18.89 -35.12
N ASP A 146 5.66 19.91 -35.04
CA ASP A 146 5.37 20.77 -36.18
C ASP A 146 5.88 22.17 -35.81
N GLY A 147 6.90 22.62 -36.54
CA GLY A 147 7.47 23.93 -36.37
C GLY A 147 6.82 24.94 -37.32
N ALA A 148 6.72 26.19 -36.86
CA ALA A 148 7.12 27.36 -37.62
C ALA A 148 7.15 28.59 -36.71
N LYS A 149 8.34 29.23 -36.61
CA LYS A 149 8.64 30.67 -36.76
C LYS A 149 7.79 31.68 -35.95
N ASP A 150 8.32 32.71 -35.32
CA ASP A 150 9.63 33.38 -35.37
C ASP A 150 9.61 34.52 -34.32
N VAL A 151 10.79 34.89 -33.81
CA VAL A 151 11.27 36.28 -33.55
C VAL A 151 10.88 37.04 -32.25
N ASN A 152 11.98 37.49 -31.60
CA ASN A 152 12.23 38.68 -30.76
C ASN A 152 11.82 38.76 -29.28
N GLY A 153 12.87 38.91 -28.44
CA GLY A 153 13.18 40.26 -27.94
C GLY A 153 12.87 40.58 -26.46
N SER A 154 13.88 40.34 -25.61
CA SER A 154 14.35 41.20 -24.50
C SER A 154 13.47 41.57 -23.29
N SER A 155 14.17 41.53 -22.15
CA SER A 155 14.05 42.34 -20.93
C SER A 155 13.11 41.91 -19.80
N SER A 156 13.77 41.30 -18.81
CA SER A 156 13.76 41.66 -17.39
C SER A 156 12.45 42.09 -16.73
N ASN A 157 11.99 41.27 -15.78
CA ASN A 157 11.62 41.82 -14.49
C ASN A 157 11.87 40.83 -13.34
N SER A 158 12.90 41.16 -12.57
CA SER A 158 13.21 40.68 -11.25
C SER A 158 12.07 40.98 -10.26
N ARG A 159 11.46 39.94 -9.68
CA ARG A 159 10.73 40.04 -8.41
C ARG A 159 11.08 38.89 -7.48
N LYS A 160 12.08 39.18 -6.65
CA LYS A 160 12.19 38.88 -5.22
C LYS A 160 10.87 38.38 -4.60
N ARG A 161 10.85 37.13 -4.15
CA ARG A 161 10.10 36.70 -2.97
C ARG A 161 10.93 35.64 -2.23
N GLU A 162 11.69 36.15 -1.26
CA GLU A 162 12.13 35.40 -0.10
C GLU A 162 10.88 34.88 0.62
N HIS A 163 10.87 33.59 0.97
CA HIS A 163 10.02 33.12 2.04
C HIS A 163 10.77 32.07 2.84
N ASP A 164 11.09 32.49 4.07
CA ASP A 164 11.61 31.71 5.18
C ASP A 164 10.97 30.34 5.31
N TYR A 165 11.82 29.31 5.46
CA TYR A 165 11.48 28.18 6.32
C TYR A 165 12.59 27.98 7.33
N LYS A 166 12.24 28.34 8.57
CA LYS A 166 12.99 28.14 9.80
C LYS A 166 13.34 26.66 9.96
N GLU A 167 14.64 26.41 9.98
CA GLU A 167 15.26 25.17 10.43
C GLU A 167 15.14 25.10 11.97
N ASN A 168 14.15 24.36 12.45
CA ASN A 168 14.06 24.00 13.87
C ASN A 168 14.59 22.58 14.06
N SER A 169 15.91 22.46 14.11
CA SER A 169 16.61 21.27 14.61
C SER A 169 16.99 21.54 16.06
N HIS A 170 16.25 20.98 17.02
CA HIS A 170 16.79 20.68 18.35
C HIS A 170 15.87 19.79 19.19
N TYR A 171 16.54 18.91 19.94
CA TYR A 171 16.06 17.87 20.87
C TYR A 171 15.54 16.58 20.22
N LYS A 172 15.95 15.37 20.60
CA LYS A 172 16.67 14.77 21.76
C LYS A 172 16.95 13.31 21.28
N LYS A 173 17.93 12.50 21.69
CA LYS A 173 18.55 12.28 23.00
C LYS A 173 19.62 11.20 22.80
N SER A 174 20.84 11.47 23.27
CA SER A 174 21.93 10.49 23.38
C SER A 174 21.51 9.30 24.23
N ARG A 175 21.75 8.08 23.74
CA ARG A 175 21.69 6.87 24.56
C ARG A 175 23.13 6.52 24.95
N LYS A 176 23.44 6.77 26.23
CA LYS A 176 24.63 6.26 26.93
C LYS A 176 24.54 4.73 26.97
N GLU A 177 25.60 4.06 26.54
CA GLU A 177 25.87 2.67 26.94
C GLU A 177 26.39 2.67 28.39
N PRO A 178 25.85 1.81 29.28
CA PRO A 178 26.54 1.46 30.50
C PRO A 178 27.41 0.21 30.27
N HIS A 179 28.70 0.43 30.47
CA HIS A 179 29.67 -0.58 30.86
C HIS A 179 29.16 -1.33 32.12
N GLU A 180 29.03 -2.66 32.04
CA GLU A 180 29.01 -3.52 33.23
C GLU A 180 30.14 -4.55 33.09
N MET A 181 31.25 -4.27 33.76
CA MET A 181 32.14 -5.31 34.28
C MET A 181 31.52 -5.84 35.57
N ASN A 182 31.29 -7.15 35.68
CA ASN A 182 31.60 -7.84 36.93
C ASN A 182 31.70 -9.36 36.79
N ARG A 183 32.92 -9.85 37.08
CA ARG A 183 33.27 -11.00 37.92
C ARG A 183 32.40 -12.26 37.85
N ARG A 184 33.01 -13.35 37.39
CA ARG A 184 32.94 -14.63 38.10
C ARG A 184 34.32 -15.26 38.21
N SER A 185 34.68 -15.54 39.46
CA SER A 185 35.76 -16.40 39.90
C SER A 185 35.54 -17.83 39.40
N ASN A 186 36.60 -18.45 38.88
CA ASN A 186 37.23 -19.66 39.41
C ASN A 186 38.52 -19.93 38.64
#